data_AF-A0A1G9VD64-F1
#
_entry.id   AF-A0A1G9VD64-F1
#
_cell.length_a   1.000
_cell.length_b   1.000
_cell.length_c   1.000
_cell.angle_alpha   90.00
_cell.angle_beta   90.00
_cell.angle_gamma   90.00
#
_symmetry.space_group_name_H-M   'P 1'
#
loop_
_entity.id
_entity.type
_entity.pdbx_description
1 polymer ?
#
loop_
_entity_poly.entity_id
_entity_poly.type
_entity_poly.pdbx_seq_one_letter_code
_entity_poly.pdbx_strand_id
1 'polypeptide(L)'
;MSDAASAAPRHLLFKGCAGLVLGFPLALWLSWLLTYGGLLPDFVPVRDQVAMWLATLLWAAAPCAAFLARSRAQCAGVFLLANAAACAAWKVLQ
;
A
#
# COMPACT_ATOMS: atom_id res chain seq x y z
N MET A 1 1.70 22.99 28.29
CA MET A 1 1.24 21.60 28.05
C MET A 1 0.22 21.48 26.90
N SER A 2 0.15 22.44 25.96
CA SER A 2 -0.94 22.52 24.94
C SER A 2 -0.61 21.96 23.56
N ASP A 3 0.66 21.85 23.17
CA ASP A 3 1.01 21.59 21.76
C ASP A 3 0.84 20.12 21.33
N ALA A 4 1.01 19.18 22.26
CA ALA A 4 0.88 17.75 22.00
C ALA A 4 -0.58 17.32 21.73
N ALA A 5 -1.54 17.94 22.43
CA ALA A 5 -2.97 17.63 22.29
C ALA A 5 -3.56 18.12 20.95
N SER A 6 -3.05 19.24 20.42
CA SER A 6 -3.43 19.75 19.09
C SER A 6 -2.82 18.93 17.94
N ALA A 7 -1.64 18.35 18.15
CA ALA A 7 -0.91 17.60 17.13
C ALA A 7 -1.46 16.19 16.87
N ALA A 8 -2.00 15.52 17.90
CA ALA A 8 -2.53 14.15 17.80
C ALA A 8 -3.66 13.98 16.74
N PRO A 9 -4.71 14.82 16.69
CA PRO A 9 -5.75 14.69 15.66
C PRO A 9 -5.24 14.94 14.24
N ARG A 10 -4.30 15.87 14.05
CA ARG A 10 -3.66 16.13 12.74
C ARG A 10 -2.82 14.95 12.26
N HIS A 11 -2.20 14.22 13.18
CA HIS A 11 -1.42 13.03 12.85
C HIS A 11 -2.32 11.86 12.43
N LEU A 12 -3.46 11.67 13.09
CA LEU A 12 -4.46 10.67 12.70
C LEU A 12 -5.11 10.99 11.34
N LEU A 13 -5.45 12.26 11.09
CA LEU A 13 -5.93 12.73 9.78
C LEU A 13 -4.91 12.43 8.67
N PHE A 14 -3.62 12.68 8.92
CA PHE A 14 -2.57 12.34 7.97
C PHE A 14 -2.50 10.84 7.69
N LYS A 15 -2.61 9.98 8.72
CA LYS A 15 -2.63 8.52 8.53
C LYS A 15 -3.82 8.08 7.68
N GLY A 16 -5.00 8.66 7.91
CA GLY A 16 -6.19 8.44 7.10
C GLY A 16 -5.99 8.87 5.65
N CYS A 17 -5.49 10.08 5.40
CA CYS A 17 -5.22 10.58 4.04
C CYS A 17 -4.11 9.77 3.34
N ALA A 18 -3.05 9.39 4.04
CA ALA A 18 -1.98 8.55 3.49
C ALA A 18 -2.51 7.18 3.09
N GLY A 19 -3.32 6.55 3.95
CA GLY A 19 -3.99 5.29 3.64
C GLY A 19 -5.08 5.41 2.56
N LEU A 20 -5.60 6.61 2.30
CA LEU A 20 -6.55 6.85 1.21
C LEU A 20 -5.83 7.06 -0.13
N VAL A 21 -4.68 7.75 -0.14
CA VAL A 21 -3.95 8.10 -1.38
C VAL A 21 -2.91 7.05 -1.76
N LEU A 22 -2.01 6.70 -0.84
CA LEU A 22 -1.07 5.57 -1.01
C LEU A 22 -1.74 4.21 -0.78
N GLY A 23 -3.03 4.32 -0.48
CA GLY A 23 -4.10 3.38 -0.35
C GLY A 23 -4.30 2.37 -1.47
N PHE A 24 -5.45 1.74 -1.33
CA PHE A 24 -6.16 1.03 -2.38
C PHE A 24 -6.11 1.72 -3.76
N PRO A 25 -6.22 3.06 -3.90
CA PRO A 25 -6.14 3.71 -5.21
C PRO A 25 -4.77 3.60 -5.89
N LEU A 26 -3.68 3.73 -5.14
CA LEU A 26 -2.33 3.56 -5.70
C LEU A 26 -2.11 2.11 -6.14
N ALA A 27 -2.59 1.15 -5.35
CA ALA A 27 -2.51 -0.25 -5.68
C ALA A 27 -3.37 -0.60 -6.91
N LEU A 28 -4.57 -0.05 -7.04
CA LEU A 28 -5.40 -0.19 -8.23
C LEU A 28 -4.72 0.41 -9.46
N TRP A 29 -4.10 1.58 -9.33
CA TRP A 29 -3.40 2.22 -10.44
C TRP A 29 -2.17 1.42 -10.88
N LEU A 30 -1.38 0.89 -9.93
CA LEU A 30 -0.26 0.01 -10.22
C LEU A 30 -0.72 -1.31 -10.87
N SER A 31 -1.78 -1.93 -10.36
CA SER A 31 -2.38 -3.12 -10.97
C SER A 31 -2.86 -2.84 -12.40
N TRP A 32 -3.54 -1.71 -12.63
CA TRP A 32 -3.98 -1.30 -13.97
C TRP A 32 -2.81 -1.06 -14.92
N LEU A 33 -1.76 -0.36 -14.47
CA LEU A 33 -0.56 -0.08 -15.27
C LEU A 33 0.15 -1.39 -15.68
N LEU A 34 0.22 -2.36 -14.77
CA LEU A 34 0.84 -3.65 -15.04
C LEU A 34 -0.02 -4.47 -16.01
N THR A 35 -1.33 -4.57 -15.79
CA THR A 35 -2.24 -5.35 -16.64
C THR A 35 -2.43 -4.77 -18.05
N TYR A 36 -2.55 -3.45 -18.19
CA TYR A 36 -2.90 -2.81 -19.46
C TYR A 36 -1.75 -2.03 -20.12
N GLY A 37 -0.63 -1.83 -19.43
CA GLY A 37 0.55 -1.14 -19.98
C GLY A 37 1.41 -2.00 -20.90
N GLY A 38 1.04 -3.25 -21.16
CA GLY A 38 1.82 -4.19 -21.97
C GLY A 38 3.15 -4.61 -21.33
N LEU A 39 3.32 -4.36 -20.04
CA LEU A 39 4.51 -4.70 -19.25
C LEU A 39 4.46 -6.13 -18.69
N LEU A 40 3.41 -6.89 -18.97
CA LEU A 40 3.21 -8.24 -18.46
C LEU A 40 3.05 -9.28 -19.58
N PRO A 41 3.52 -10.52 -19.35
CA PRO A 41 3.24 -11.65 -20.23
C PRO A 41 1.75 -12.03 -20.20
N ASP A 42 1.34 -12.89 -21.15
CA ASP A 42 -0.05 -13.34 -21.30
C ASP A 42 -0.66 -13.86 -19.98
N PHE A 43 -1.94 -13.56 -19.74
CA PHE A 43 -2.71 -13.88 -18.53
C PHE A 43 -2.55 -15.34 -18.07
N VAL A 44 -2.11 -15.56 -16.82
CA VAL A 44 -1.97 -16.89 -16.21
C VAL A 44 -2.84 -16.97 -14.95
N PRO A 45 -4.03 -17.61 -15.01
CA PRO A 45 -5.08 -17.49 -13.99
C PRO A 45 -4.63 -17.78 -12.55
N VAL A 46 -3.80 -18.80 -12.36
CA VAL A 46 -3.36 -19.24 -11.03
C VAL A 46 -2.36 -18.26 -10.43
N ARG A 47 -1.38 -17.78 -11.22
CA ARG A 47 -0.34 -16.85 -10.77
C ARG A 47 -0.94 -15.48 -10.43
N ASP A 48 -1.87 -15.02 -11.26
CA ASP A 48 -2.56 -13.75 -11.07
C ASP A 48 -3.47 -13.77 -9.83
N GLN A 49 -4.14 -14.90 -9.54
CA GLN A 49 -4.90 -15.05 -8.29
C GLN A 49 -4.03 -15.04 -7.04
N VAL A 50 -2.89 -15.74 -7.05
CA VAL A 50 -1.96 -15.74 -5.91
C VAL A 50 -1.44 -14.33 -5.64
N ALA A 51 -1.08 -13.59 -6.69
CA ALA A 51 -0.57 -12.24 -6.55
C ALA A 51 -1.64 -11.25 -6.06
N MET A 52 -2.90 -11.40 -6.49
CA MET A 52 -4.04 -10.64 -5.96
C MET A 52 -4.27 -10.89 -4.45
N TRP A 53 -4.20 -12.15 -4.01
CA TRP A 53 -4.36 -12.48 -2.58
C TRP A 53 -3.20 -11.95 -1.73
N LEU A 54 -1.97 -12.02 -2.23
CA LEU A 54 -0.80 -11.45 -1.56
C LEU A 54 -0.91 -9.92 -1.43
N ALA A 55 -1.33 -9.23 -2.50
CA ALA A 55 -1.57 -7.79 -2.45
C ALA A 55 -2.63 -7.44 -1.40
N THR A 56 -3.71 -8.23 -1.30
CA THR A 56 -4.78 -8.03 -0.31
C THR A 56 -4.26 -8.19 1.12
N LEU A 57 -3.44 -9.21 1.40
CA LEU A 57 -2.85 -9.43 2.72
C LEU A 57 -1.88 -8.31 3.12
N LEU A 58 -1.04 -7.86 2.19
CA LEU A 58 -0.16 -6.71 2.38
C LEU A 58 -0.95 -5.43 2.65
N TRP A 59 -2.09 -5.26 1.97
CA TRP A 59 -3.03 -4.17 2.18
C TRP A 59 -3.72 -4.20 3.54
N ALA A 60 -4.02 -5.37 4.08
CA ALA A 60 -4.57 -5.50 5.43
C ALA A 60 -3.50 -5.20 6.51
N ALA A 61 -2.25 -5.57 6.26
CA ALA A 61 -1.15 -5.36 7.20
C ALA A 61 -0.64 -3.91 7.25
N ALA A 62 -0.63 -3.20 6.11
CA ALA A 62 -0.06 -1.85 6.01
C ALA A 62 -0.74 -0.81 6.92
N PRO A 63 -2.09 -0.72 7.03
CA PRO A 63 -2.76 0.16 7.98
C PRO A 63 -2.42 -0.16 9.43
N CYS A 64 -2.38 -1.44 9.80
CA CYS A 64 -1.98 -1.89 11.14
C CYS A 64 -0.57 -1.41 11.51
N ALA A 65 0.38 -1.55 10.58
CA ALA A 65 1.73 -1.03 10.74
C ALA A 65 1.79 0.52 10.74
N ALA A 66 0.95 1.18 9.94
CA ALA A 66 0.86 2.64 9.91
C ALA A 66 0.30 3.22 11.22
N PHE A 67 -0.54 2.49 11.95
CA PHE A 67 -0.97 2.89 13.30
C PHE A 67 0.19 2.92 14.30
N LEU A 68 1.19 2.04 14.14
CA LEU A 68 2.41 2.02 14.96
C LEU A 68 3.42 3.11 14.56
N ALA A 69 3.26 3.74 13.39
CA ALA A 69 4.15 4.82 12.95
C ALA A 69 4.10 6.03 13.89
N ARG A 70 5.27 6.50 14.32
CA ARG A 70 5.45 7.65 15.22
C ARG A 70 5.66 8.96 14.46
N SER A 71 5.83 8.90 13.14
CA SER A 71 5.99 10.07 12.29
C SER A 71 5.26 9.91 10.95
N ARG A 72 4.99 11.05 10.30
CA ARG A 72 4.39 11.09 8.95
C ARG A 72 5.24 10.36 7.92
N ALA A 73 6.57 10.52 7.99
CA ALA A 73 7.52 9.83 7.11
C ALA A 73 7.49 8.31 7.33
N GLN A 74 7.41 7.83 8.57
CA GLN A 74 7.24 6.41 8.85
C GLN A 74 5.92 5.87 8.27
N CYS A 75 4.82 6.62 8.43
CA CYS A 75 3.52 6.22 7.89
C CYS A 75 3.55 6.12 6.35
N ALA A 76 4.11 7.11 5.66
CA ALA A 76 4.28 7.07 4.21
C ALA A 76 5.20 5.92 3.78
N GLY A 77 6.32 5.73 4.49
CA GLY A 77 7.25 4.63 4.25
C GLY A 77 6.61 3.26 4.36
N VAL A 78 5.71 3.03 5.33
CA VAL A 78 4.96 1.78 5.48
C VAL A 78 4.10 1.50 4.25
N PHE A 79 3.32 2.48 3.77
CA PHE A 79 2.50 2.30 2.57
C PHE A 79 3.34 2.11 1.31
N LEU A 80 4.45 2.85 1.16
CA LEU A 80 5.37 2.67 0.03
C LEU A 80 6.02 1.29 0.03
N LEU A 81 6.46 0.81 1.19
CA LEU A 81 7.03 -0.53 1.34
C LEU A 81 6.00 -1.63 1.03
N ALA A 82 4.76 -1.47 1.47
CA ALA A 82 3.69 -2.42 1.14
C ALA A 82 3.44 -2.51 -0.37
N ASN A 83 3.40 -1.36 -1.06
CA ASN A 83 3.27 -1.32 -2.52
C ASN A 83 4.51 -1.91 -3.23
N ALA A 84 5.72 -1.61 -2.74
CA ALA A 84 6.95 -2.17 -3.28
C ALA A 84 7.01 -3.70 -3.11
N ALA A 85 6.60 -4.22 -1.95
CA ALA A 85 6.51 -5.65 -1.68
C ALA A 85 5.47 -6.33 -2.58
N ALA A 86 4.31 -5.71 -2.79
CA ALA A 86 3.30 -6.22 -3.71
C ALA A 86 3.82 -6.29 -5.15
N CYS A 87 4.52 -5.24 -5.62
CA CYS A 87 5.15 -5.22 -6.94
C CYS A 87 6.25 -6.29 -7.08
N ALA A 88 7.09 -6.47 -6.06
CA ALA A 88 8.13 -7.51 -6.06
C ALA A 88 7.52 -8.92 -6.08
N ALA A 89 6.51 -9.17 -5.25
CA ALA A 89 5.79 -10.44 -5.23
C ALA A 89 5.16 -10.75 -6.59
N TRP A 90 4.54 -9.74 -7.23
CA TRP A 90 4.01 -9.88 -8.57
C TRP A 90 5.10 -10.25 -9.58
N LYS A 91 6.23 -9.53 -9.62
CA LYS A 91 7.34 -9.83 -10.56
C LYS A 91 7.93 -11.23 -10.40
N VAL A 92 8.02 -11.75 -9.18
CA VAL A 92 8.52 -13.11 -8.92
C VAL A 92 7.51 -14.17 -9.36
N LEU A 93 6.22 -13.85 -9.31
CA LEU A 93 5.14 -14.75 -9.71
C LEU A 93 4.84 -14.71 -11.21
N GLN A 94 5.40 -13.77 -11.96
CA GLN A 94 5.38 -13.74 -13.43
C GLN A 94 6.51 -14.60 -14.01
#